data_AF-A0A819ZSA3-F1
#
_entry.id   AF-A0A819ZSA3-F1
#
_cell.length_a   1.000
_cell.length_b   1.000
_cell.length_c   1.000
_cell.angle_alpha   90.00
_cell.angle_beta   90.00
_cell.angle_gamma   90.00
#
_symmetry.space_group_name_H-M   'P 1'
#
loop_
_entity.id
_entity.type
_entity.pdbx_description
1 polymer ?
#
loop_
_entity_poly.entity_id
_entity_poly.type
_entity_poly.pdbx_seq_one_letter_code
_entity_poly.pdbx_strand_id
1 'polypeptide(L)'
;MIFLVLFFLLPIVLSSSIYRPVVLMHGITSNADAMNDVAKWIRSTYPGIYVISIEIGDGKEDSYLLPLDIQVEKFCQTVRSNENLDQGFNLVGYSQGSIIVRGAVERCSLPVFNLI
;
A
#
# COMPACT_ATOMS: atom_id res chain seq x y z
N MET A 1 -25.22 -30.89 41.24
CA MET A 1 -25.50 -30.61 39.82
C MET A 1 -25.52 -29.10 39.60
N ILE A 2 -24.38 -28.49 39.31
CA ILE A 2 -24.30 -27.12 38.79
C ILE A 2 -23.48 -27.23 37.51
N PHE A 3 -24.12 -26.89 36.40
CA PHE A 3 -23.63 -27.05 35.03
C PHE A 3 -22.39 -26.16 34.81
N LEU A 4 -21.27 -26.79 34.42
CA LEU A 4 -20.14 -26.13 33.78
C LEU A 4 -20.61 -25.55 32.45
N VAL A 5 -20.72 -24.22 32.36
CA VAL A 5 -20.89 -23.52 31.09
C VAL A 5 -19.50 -23.38 30.47
N LEU A 6 -19.10 -24.34 29.63
CA LEU A 6 -17.98 -24.18 28.70
C LEU A 6 -18.41 -23.16 27.64
N PHE A 7 -18.02 -21.90 27.83
CA PHE A 7 -18.05 -20.90 26.78
C PHE A 7 -17.00 -21.32 25.75
N PHE A 8 -17.43 -21.98 24.67
CA PHE A 8 -16.57 -22.18 23.50
C PHE A 8 -16.19 -20.79 22.98
N LEU A 9 -14.94 -20.39 23.20
CA LEU A 9 -14.31 -19.28 22.49
C LEU A 9 -14.33 -19.66 21.01
N LEU A 10 -15.33 -19.19 20.26
CA LEU A 10 -15.24 -19.18 18.81
C LEU A 10 -13.97 -18.39 18.48
N PRO A 11 -12.97 -18.96 17.79
CA PRO A 11 -11.90 -18.15 17.25
C PRO A 11 -12.57 -17.15 16.31
N ILE A 12 -12.48 -15.86 16.62
CA ILE A 12 -12.79 -14.80 15.68
C ILE A 12 -11.83 -15.07 14.51
N VAL A 13 -12.37 -15.62 13.43
CA VAL A 13 -11.60 -15.80 12.20
C VAL A 13 -11.34 -14.39 11.71
N LEU A 14 -10.16 -13.85 12.04
CA LEU A 14 -9.63 -12.67 11.40
C LEU A 14 -9.57 -13.02 9.91
N SER A 15 -10.54 -12.50 9.15
CA SER A 15 -10.61 -12.70 7.71
C SER A 15 -9.40 -12.00 7.10
N SER A 16 -8.29 -12.71 6.95
CA SER A 16 -7.20 -12.23 6.12
C SER A 16 -7.74 -12.07 4.70
N SER A 17 -7.48 -10.92 4.08
CA SER A 17 -7.79 -10.74 2.66
C SER A 17 -7.11 -11.87 1.88
N ILE A 18 -7.87 -12.60 1.07
CA ILE A 18 -7.32 -13.61 0.17
C ILE A 18 -6.42 -12.98 -0.91
N TYR A 19 -6.57 -11.67 -1.11
CA TYR A 19 -5.80 -10.89 -2.06
C TYR A 19 -4.63 -10.20 -1.38
N ARG A 20 -3.49 -10.23 -2.05
CA ARG A 20 -2.32 -9.46 -1.65
C ARG A 20 -2.61 -7.96 -1.78
N PRO A 21 -2.27 -7.13 -0.78
CA PRO A 21 -2.40 -5.68 -0.83
C PRO A 21 -1.82 -5.04 -2.10
N VAL A 22 -2.36 -3.91 -2.52
CA VAL A 22 -1.81 -3.09 -3.61
C VAL A 22 -1.46 -1.69 -3.11
N VAL A 23 -0.24 -1.27 -3.38
CA VAL A 23 0.26 0.08 -3.14
C VAL A 23 0.35 0.81 -4.47
N LEU A 24 -0.23 2.01 -4.56
CA LEU A 24 -0.23 2.86 -5.74
C LEU A 24 0.62 4.11 -5.49
N MET A 25 1.47 4.48 -6.45
CA MET A 25 2.23 5.72 -6.41
C MET A 25 1.92 6.58 -7.65
N HIS A 26 1.47 7.80 -7.42
CA HIS A 26 1.14 8.75 -8.49
C HIS A 26 2.41 9.31 -9.17
N GLY A 27 2.21 10.01 -10.29
CA GLY A 27 3.28 10.65 -11.05
C GLY A 27 3.51 12.12 -10.70
N ILE A 28 4.37 12.76 -11.47
CA ILE A 28 4.72 14.17 -11.35
C ILE A 28 3.50 15.07 -11.58
N THR A 29 3.48 16.23 -10.94
CA THR A 29 2.40 17.25 -10.99
C THR A 29 1.02 16.77 -10.53
N SER A 30 1.00 15.69 -9.74
CA SER A 30 -0.21 15.00 -9.27
C SER A 30 -0.11 14.70 -7.77
N ASN A 31 -1.17 14.12 -7.21
CA ASN A 31 -1.27 13.67 -5.82
C ASN A 31 -1.93 12.27 -5.76
N ALA A 32 -2.07 11.72 -4.56
CA ALA A 32 -2.65 10.39 -4.34
C ALA A 32 -4.09 10.25 -4.85
N ASP A 33 -4.86 11.35 -4.87
CA ASP A 33 -6.25 11.35 -5.35
C ASP A 33 -6.36 10.99 -6.84
N ALA A 34 -5.34 11.28 -7.65
CA ALA A 34 -5.33 10.89 -9.05
C ALA A 34 -5.35 9.37 -9.25
N MET A 35 -4.99 8.60 -8.22
CA MET A 35 -5.04 7.13 -8.24
C MET A 35 -6.40 6.58 -7.79
N ASN A 36 -7.37 7.43 -7.41
CA ASN A 36 -8.64 6.99 -6.85
C ASN A 36 -9.45 6.09 -7.79
N ASP A 37 -9.45 6.37 -9.10
CA ASP A 37 -10.22 5.56 -10.05
C ASP A 37 -9.59 4.18 -10.25
N VAL A 38 -8.26 4.09 -10.29
CA VAL A 38 -7.53 2.81 -10.29
C VAL A 38 -7.80 2.05 -8.98
N ALA A 39 -7.71 2.72 -7.84
CA ALA A 39 -7.97 2.10 -6.54
C ALA A 39 -9.41 1.58 -6.43
N LYS A 40 -10.41 2.35 -6.90
CA LYS A 40 -11.82 1.93 -6.95
C LYS A 40 -11.98 0.72 -7.86
N TRP A 41 -11.39 0.73 -9.05
CA TRP A 41 -11.46 -0.38 -9.99
C TRP A 41 -10.85 -1.67 -9.42
N ILE A 42 -9.70 -1.59 -8.75
CA ILE A 42 -9.08 -2.74 -8.08
C ILE A 42 -10.01 -3.28 -6.99
N ARG A 43 -10.53 -2.40 -6.11
CA ARG A 43 -11.44 -2.80 -5.03
C ARG A 43 -12.74 -3.42 -5.55
N SER A 44 -13.29 -2.92 -6.66
CA SER A 44 -14.49 -3.51 -7.28
C SER A 44 -14.21 -4.86 -7.94
N THR A 45 -13.00 -5.05 -8.47
CA THR A 45 -12.59 -6.29 -9.15
C THR A 45 -12.24 -7.39 -8.15
N TYR A 46 -11.66 -7.02 -7.00
CA TYR A 46 -11.19 -7.95 -5.97
C TYR A 46 -11.81 -7.59 -4.60
N PRO A 47 -13.05 -8.04 -4.30
CA PRO A 47 -13.73 -7.68 -3.06
C PRO A 47 -12.92 -8.05 -1.81
N GLY A 48 -12.71 -7.08 -0.92
CA GLY A 48 -11.95 -7.25 0.32
C GLY A 48 -10.43 -7.03 0.21
N ILE A 49 -9.91 -6.73 -0.98
CA ILE A 49 -8.50 -6.36 -1.16
C ILE A 49 -8.17 -5.03 -0.46
N TYR A 50 -7.01 -4.97 0.20
CA TYR A 50 -6.46 -3.72 0.70
C TYR A 50 -5.75 -2.96 -0.43
N VAL A 51 -6.14 -1.72 -0.67
CA VAL A 51 -5.49 -0.83 -1.65
C VAL A 51 -5.21 0.50 -1.01
N ILE A 52 -3.97 0.99 -1.14
CA ILE A 52 -3.57 2.31 -0.66
C ILE A 52 -2.85 3.09 -1.75
N SER A 53 -3.25 4.34 -1.93
CA SER A 53 -2.52 5.33 -2.72
C SER A 53 -1.62 6.11 -1.77
N ILE A 54 -0.31 6.11 -2.02
CA ILE A 54 0.66 6.81 -1.17
C ILE A 54 0.77 8.27 -1.61
N GLU A 55 0.74 9.17 -0.64
CA GLU A 55 1.04 10.58 -0.80
C GLU A 55 2.44 10.87 -0.23
N ILE A 56 3.24 11.66 -0.95
CA ILE A 56 4.58 12.07 -0.51
C ILE A 56 4.58 13.58 -0.32
N GLY A 57 4.82 14.02 0.92
CA GLY A 57 4.93 15.45 1.22
C GLY A 57 3.62 16.20 0.92
N ASP A 58 3.72 17.37 0.30
CA ASP A 58 2.59 18.21 -0.12
C ASP A 58 2.07 17.87 -1.54
N GLY A 59 2.10 16.58 -1.85
CA GLY A 59 1.62 15.97 -3.09
C GLY A 59 2.06 16.66 -4.37
N LYS A 60 1.17 17.42 -5.00
CA LYS A 60 1.43 18.01 -6.32
C LYS A 60 2.71 18.83 -6.33
N GLU A 61 2.91 19.71 -5.35
CA GLU A 61 4.08 20.58 -5.30
C GLU A 61 5.36 19.76 -5.08
N ASP A 62 5.35 18.85 -4.11
CA ASP A 62 6.51 18.02 -3.79
C ASP A 62 6.84 16.97 -4.85
N SER A 63 5.89 16.60 -5.71
CA SER A 63 6.15 15.66 -6.82
C SER A 63 7.23 16.17 -7.79
N TYR A 64 7.43 17.49 -7.90
CA TYR A 64 8.46 18.09 -8.75
C TYR A 64 9.45 18.99 -8.02
N LEU A 65 9.12 19.51 -6.83
CA LEU A 65 10.04 20.31 -6.02
C LEU A 65 10.95 19.45 -5.14
N LEU A 66 10.47 18.29 -4.69
CA LEU A 66 11.24 17.41 -3.81
C LEU A 66 12.19 16.51 -4.63
N PRO A 67 13.49 16.40 -4.28
CA PRO A 67 14.41 15.51 -4.98
C PRO A 67 13.94 14.05 -4.94
N LEU A 68 14.10 13.33 -6.06
CA LEU A 68 13.63 11.93 -6.19
C LEU A 68 14.20 11.02 -5.10
N ASP A 69 15.46 11.20 -4.69
CA ASP A 69 16.06 10.41 -3.60
C ASP A 69 15.31 10.57 -2.28
N ILE A 70 14.83 11.77 -1.97
CA ILE A 70 14.05 12.06 -0.78
C ILE A 70 12.63 11.51 -0.93
N GLN A 71 12.05 11.57 -2.14
CA GLN A 71 10.77 10.93 -2.42
C GLN A 71 10.84 9.41 -2.18
N VAL A 72 11.90 8.75 -2.66
CA VAL A 72 12.13 7.32 -2.40
C VAL A 72 12.25 7.03 -0.91
N GLU A 73 13.04 7.80 -0.18
CA GLU A 73 13.20 7.61 1.27
C GLU A 73 11.86 7.74 2.02
N LYS A 74 11.10 8.80 1.73
CA LYS A 74 9.77 9.02 2.32
C LYS A 74 8.80 7.91 1.97
N PHE A 75 8.77 7.48 0.70
CA PHE A 75 7.95 6.36 0.26
C PHE A 75 8.27 5.10 1.09
N CYS A 76 9.55 4.78 1.27
CA CYS A 76 9.96 3.62 2.05
C CYS A 76 9.55 3.73 3.53
N GLN A 77 9.66 4.91 4.13
CA GLN A 77 9.20 5.14 5.51
C GLN A 77 7.69 4.93 5.63
N THR A 78 6.90 5.52 4.71
CA THR A 78 5.44 5.36 4.71
C THR A 78 5.03 3.90 4.55
N VAL A 79 5.64 3.17 3.61
CA VAL A 79 5.32 1.74 3.41
C VAL A 79 5.67 0.91 4.64
N ARG A 80 6.85 1.09 5.25
CA ARG A 80 7.25 0.34 6.46
C ARG A 80 6.39 0.64 7.68
N SER A 81 5.78 1.81 7.74
CA SER A 81 4.90 2.19 8.85
C SER A 81 3.50 1.56 8.77
N ASN A 82 3.18 0.87 7.66
CA ASN A 82 1.86 0.31 7.43
C ASN A 82 1.85 -1.21 7.63
N GLU A 83 1.33 -1.65 8.78
CA GLU A 83 1.24 -3.07 9.18
C GLU A 83 0.47 -3.95 8.18
N ASN A 84 -0.42 -3.38 7.37
CA ASN A 84 -1.15 -4.14 6.34
C ASN A 84 -0.22 -4.63 5.22
N LEU A 85 1.00 -4.11 5.12
CA LEU A 85 1.96 -4.39 4.06
C LEU A 85 3.07 -5.36 4.49
N ASP A 86 3.15 -5.72 5.77
CA ASP A 86 4.23 -6.53 6.35
C ASP A 86 4.31 -7.94 5.75
N GLN A 87 3.16 -8.52 5.37
CA GLN A 87 3.07 -9.84 4.74
C GLN A 87 3.27 -9.80 3.22
N GLY A 88 3.69 -8.64 2.71
CA GLY A 88 4.03 -8.39 1.32
C GLY A 88 2.88 -7.90 0.45
N PHE A 89 3.21 -7.14 -0.59
CA PHE A 89 2.24 -6.38 -1.39
C PHE A 89 2.65 -6.31 -2.86
N ASN A 90 1.69 -6.00 -3.74
CA ASN A 90 1.97 -5.60 -5.11
C ASN A 90 2.13 -4.08 -5.17
N LEU A 91 3.01 -3.60 -6.02
CA LEU A 91 3.37 -2.19 -6.11
C LEU A 91 3.16 -1.70 -7.54
N VAL A 92 2.39 -0.62 -7.71
CA VAL A 92 2.11 -0.02 -9.01
C VAL A 92 2.57 1.43 -9.02
N GLY A 93 3.46 1.77 -9.95
CA GLY A 93 3.92 3.15 -10.13
C GLY A 93 3.38 3.75 -11.42
N TYR A 94 2.82 4.96 -11.36
CA TYR A 94 2.36 5.69 -12.54
C TYR A 94 3.35 6.79 -12.95
N SER A 95 3.82 6.77 -14.20
CA SER A 95 4.73 7.78 -14.75
C SER A 95 6.00 7.96 -13.88
N GLN A 96 6.30 9.15 -13.34
CA GLN A 96 7.41 9.36 -12.40
C GLN A 96 7.30 8.47 -11.16
N GLY A 97 6.08 8.12 -10.74
CA GLY A 97 5.83 7.18 -9.65
C GLY A 97 6.54 5.85 -9.86
N SER A 98 6.66 5.37 -11.10
CA SER A 98 7.40 4.14 -11.45
C SER A 98 8.89 4.20 -11.09
N ILE A 99 9.50 5.38 -11.18
CA ILE A 99 10.91 5.60 -10.79
C ILE A 99 11.05 5.56 -9.27
N ILE A 100 10.12 6.19 -8.55
CA ILE A 100 10.09 6.21 -7.08
C ILE A 100 9.96 4.78 -6.55
N VAL A 101 9.00 4.02 -7.06
CA VAL A 101 8.75 2.65 -6.58
C VAL A 101 9.86 1.68 -6.97
N ARG A 102 10.49 1.85 -8.14
CA ARG A 102 11.70 1.10 -8.52
C ARG A 102 12.83 1.38 -7.54
N GLY A 103 13.12 2.65 -7.26
CA GLY A 103 14.15 3.05 -6.30
C GLY A 103 13.87 2.50 -4.90
N ALA A 104 12.61 2.43 -4.49
CA ALA A 104 12.22 1.83 -3.21
C ALA A 104 12.48 0.31 -3.17
N VAL A 105 12.14 -0.42 -4.23
CA VAL A 105 12.46 -1.86 -4.35
C VAL A 105 13.97 -2.09 -4.27
N GLU A 106 14.76 -1.27 -4.94
CA GLU A 106 16.22 -1.42 -4.98
C GLU A 106 16.91 -1.03 -3.66
N ARG A 107 16.33 -0.13 -2.87
CA ARG A 107 17.02 0.50 -1.71
C ARG A 107 16.46 0.12 -0.34
N CYS A 108 15.23 -0.39 -0.26
CA CYS A 108 14.50 -0.43 1.01
C CYS A 108 14.13 -1.82 1.52
N SER A 109 14.52 -2.90 0.83
CA SER A 109 14.23 -4.29 1.23
C SER A 109 12.75 -4.51 1.62
N LEU A 110 11.85 -3.90 0.85
CA LEU A 110 10.41 -4.01 1.08
C LEU A 110 9.90 -5.39 0.60
N PRO A 111 8.86 -5.97 1.24
CA PRO A 111 8.30 -7.27 0.83
C PRO A 111 7.43 -7.16 -0.43
N VAL A 112 7.98 -6.59 -1.51
CA VAL A 112 7.30 -6.41 -2.79
C VAL A 112 7.22 -7.75 -3.52
N PHE A 113 6.01 -8.15 -3.89
CA PHE A 113 5.75 -9.39 -4.61
C PHE A 113 5.76 -9.19 -6.13
N ASN A 114 5.07 -8.15 -6.62
CA ASN A 114 5.14 -7.70 -8.00
C ASN A 114 5.37 -6.19 -8.04
N LEU A 115 6.21 -5.74 -8.97
CA LEU A 115 6.34 -4.34 -9.37
C LEU A 115 5.72 -4.20 -10.77
N ILE A 116 4.74 -3.30 -10.90
CA ILE A 116 3.96 -3.04 -12.11
C ILE A 116 4.16 -1.58 -12.52
#